data_AF-A0A1L3I3M3-F1
#
_entry.id   AF-A0A1L3I3M3-F1
#
_cell.length_a   1.000
_cell.length_b   1.000
_cell.length_c   1.000
_cell.angle_alpha   90.00
_cell.angle_beta   90.00
_cell.angle_gamma   90.00
#
_symmetry.space_group_name_H-M   'P 1'
#
loop_
_entity.id
_entity.type
_entity.pdbx_description
1 polymer ?
#
loop_
_entity_poly.entity_id
_entity_poly.type
_entity_poly.pdbx_seq_one_letter_code
_entity_poly.pdbx_strand_id
1 'polypeptide(L)'
;MFKALLECLFGTPSKDEESSSPATVQTNTRSVQAPASPKRKLTFNPDTITSDAIDGAFEHLGLLIPSVKPSIEAAIYRCMAEGFKAVALSHRKDGEQLSKEEKKAFGIRSNAFMSKRAASELSEKGTLKPLEAHYLTLWRADFTIDRAKRILTASGHEFGRISQLGAHRDGCAFCTENYDSYIDPFTASPFPPAECPNAACGMMYHASVDWVAVHKSRC
;
A
#
# COMPACT_ATOMS: atom_id res chain seq x y z
N MET A 1 5.76 -24.81 -38.90
CA MET A 1 6.93 -25.54 -38.38
C MET A 1 7.20 -25.12 -36.95
N PHE A 2 6.53 -25.74 -35.96
CA PHE A 2 6.92 -25.77 -34.53
C PHE A 2 5.88 -26.63 -33.78
N LYS A 3 5.74 -27.89 -34.20
CA LYS A 3 4.83 -28.87 -33.59
C LYS A 3 5.40 -30.29 -33.65
N ALA A 4 6.71 -30.41 -33.41
CA ALA A 4 7.44 -31.69 -33.46
C ALA A 4 8.66 -31.65 -32.53
N LEU A 5 8.44 -31.44 -31.24
CA LEU A 5 9.48 -31.53 -30.19
C LEU A 5 8.83 -31.88 -28.85
N LEU A 6 8.02 -32.94 -28.82
CA LEU A 6 7.34 -33.38 -27.59
C LEU A 6 7.08 -34.90 -27.49
N GLU A 7 7.78 -35.74 -28.27
CA GLU A 7 7.55 -37.19 -28.27
C GLU A 7 8.85 -38.00 -28.35
N CYS A 8 9.75 -37.86 -27.37
CA CYS A 8 10.96 -38.69 -27.28
C CYS A 8 11.32 -39.17 -25.86
N LEU A 9 10.38 -39.21 -24.91
CA LEU A 9 10.71 -39.60 -23.52
C LEU A 9 9.79 -40.64 -22.86
N PHE A 10 8.93 -41.33 -23.61
CA PHE A 10 8.17 -42.45 -23.05
C PHE A 10 8.36 -43.70 -23.89
N GLY A 11 9.38 -44.47 -23.52
CA GLY A 11 9.49 -45.87 -23.90
C GLY A 11 8.34 -46.66 -23.30
N THR A 12 7.78 -47.57 -24.10
CA THR A 12 6.90 -48.62 -23.62
C THR A 12 7.68 -49.64 -22.81
N PRO A 13 7.07 -50.22 -21.77
CA PRO A 13 7.10 -51.67 -21.73
C PRO A 13 5.76 -52.33 -21.39
N SER A 14 5.80 -53.64 -21.63
CA SER A 14 4.77 -54.66 -21.73
C SER A 14 4.00 -54.97 -20.46
N LYS A 15 2.85 -55.63 -20.70
CA LYS A 15 2.06 -56.41 -19.76
C LYS A 15 2.94 -57.44 -19.04
N ASP A 16 2.71 -57.61 -17.74
CA ASP A 16 2.55 -58.91 -17.09
C ASP A 16 1.66 -58.71 -15.85
N GLU A 17 0.65 -59.56 -15.74
CA GLU A 17 -0.23 -59.69 -14.58
C GLU A 17 0.49 -60.49 -13.49
N GLU A 18 0.52 -60.00 -12.25
CA GLU A 18 0.46 -60.94 -11.12
C GLU A 18 -0.19 -60.32 -9.88
N SER A 19 -1.15 -61.08 -9.38
CA SER A 19 -2.01 -60.84 -8.23
C SER A 19 -1.21 -60.84 -6.92
N SER A 20 -1.37 -59.81 -6.09
CA SER A 20 -1.62 -59.99 -4.64
C SER A 20 -1.89 -58.66 -3.93
N SER A 21 -2.88 -58.69 -3.04
CA SER A 21 -3.08 -57.75 -1.93
C SER A 21 -3.64 -58.60 -0.78
N PRO A 22 -3.56 -58.18 0.51
CA PRO A 22 -3.11 -56.89 1.03
C PRO A 22 -2.16 -56.99 2.25
N ALA A 23 -1.45 -55.90 2.58
CA ALA A 23 -1.04 -55.62 3.97
C ALA A 23 -1.16 -54.12 4.22
N THR A 24 -2.30 -53.72 4.79
CA THR A 24 -2.56 -52.35 5.23
C THR A 24 -1.74 -52.06 6.48
N VAL A 25 -0.57 -51.45 6.32
CA VAL A 25 0.16 -50.82 7.42
C VAL A 25 -0.56 -49.51 7.73
N GLN A 26 -1.36 -49.50 8.79
CA GLN A 26 -1.88 -48.27 9.38
C GLN A 26 -0.72 -47.51 10.03
N THR A 27 -0.08 -46.62 9.29
CA THR A 27 0.73 -45.57 9.89
C THR A 27 -0.20 -44.60 10.58
N ASN A 28 -0.27 -44.72 11.91
CA ASN A 28 -0.99 -43.82 12.78
C ASN A 28 -0.22 -42.48 12.81
N THR A 29 -0.38 -41.65 11.79
CA THR A 29 0.10 -40.27 11.77
C THR A 29 -0.76 -39.48 12.75
N ARG A 30 -0.33 -39.51 14.01
CA ARG A 30 -0.83 -38.60 15.04
C ARG A 30 -0.40 -37.20 14.60
N SER A 31 -1.29 -36.53 13.88
CA SER A 31 -1.19 -35.12 13.56
C SER A 31 -1.11 -34.38 14.89
N VAL A 32 0.11 -34.03 15.29
CA VAL A 32 0.34 -33.04 16.34
C VAL A 32 -0.10 -31.74 15.70
N GLN A 33 -1.39 -31.40 15.84
CA GLN A 33 -1.86 -30.05 15.62
C GLN A 33 -1.08 -29.18 16.60
N ALA A 34 -0.06 -28.48 16.08
CA ALA A 34 0.57 -27.39 16.79
C ALA A 34 -0.55 -26.47 17.30
N PRO A 35 -0.54 -26.08 18.58
CA PRO A 35 -1.55 -25.19 19.12
C PRO A 35 -1.57 -23.94 18.23
N ALA A 36 -2.76 -23.58 17.75
CA ALA A 36 -2.95 -22.39 16.93
C ALA A 36 -2.40 -21.19 17.72
N SER A 37 -1.27 -20.65 17.26
CA SER A 37 -0.69 -19.44 17.83
C SER A 37 -1.79 -18.37 17.91
N PRO A 38 -1.94 -17.65 19.05
CA PRO A 38 -2.95 -16.63 19.17
C PRO A 38 -2.80 -15.65 17.99
N LYS A 39 -3.87 -15.49 17.20
CA LYS A 39 -3.86 -14.59 16.04
C LYS A 39 -3.48 -13.20 16.53
N ARG A 40 -2.24 -12.80 16.28
CA ARG A 40 -1.71 -11.49 16.65
C ARG A 40 -2.53 -10.44 15.87
N LYS A 41 -3.05 -9.45 16.59
CA LYS A 41 -3.90 -8.41 15.99
C LYS A 41 -3.03 -7.30 15.40
N LEU A 42 -3.38 -6.82 14.22
CA LEU A 42 -2.75 -5.64 13.62
C LEU A 42 -3.17 -4.36 14.36
N THR A 43 -2.33 -3.32 14.25
CA THR A 43 -2.59 -1.98 14.82
C THR A 43 -3.68 -1.20 14.08
N PHE A 44 -4.12 -1.68 12.92
CA PHE A 44 -5.14 -1.08 12.07
C PHE A 44 -6.13 -2.13 11.56
N ASN A 45 -7.28 -1.68 11.08
CA ASN A 45 -8.26 -2.54 10.42
C ASN A 45 -8.00 -2.57 8.90
N PRO A 46 -7.69 -3.74 8.30
CA PRO A 46 -7.45 -3.85 6.86
C PRO A 46 -8.66 -3.46 6.00
N ASP A 47 -9.87 -3.64 6.52
CA ASP A 47 -11.11 -3.41 5.74
C ASP A 47 -11.45 -1.92 5.61
N THR A 48 -10.98 -1.08 6.54
CA THR A 48 -11.27 0.36 6.56
C THR A 48 -10.06 1.22 6.20
N ILE A 49 -8.88 0.62 5.98
CA ILE A 49 -7.62 1.35 5.84
C ILE A 49 -7.63 2.45 4.78
N THR A 50 -8.35 2.26 3.67
CA THR A 50 -8.46 3.28 2.63
C THR A 50 -9.20 4.52 3.15
N SER A 51 -10.35 4.31 3.80
CA SER A 51 -11.13 5.40 4.42
C SER A 51 -10.32 6.08 5.53
N ASP A 52 -9.71 5.29 6.43
CA ASP A 52 -8.94 5.81 7.57
C ASP A 52 -7.70 6.61 7.11
N ALA A 53 -7.03 6.15 6.04
CA ALA A 53 -5.90 6.86 5.45
C ALA A 53 -6.30 8.19 4.82
N ILE A 54 -7.50 8.26 4.23
CA ILE A 54 -8.05 9.49 3.67
C ILE A 54 -8.43 10.43 4.82
N ASP A 55 -9.13 9.96 5.85
CA ASP A 55 -9.48 10.78 7.02
C ASP A 55 -8.23 11.36 7.68
N GLY A 56 -7.21 10.53 7.93
CA GLY A 56 -5.93 11.00 8.46
C GLY A 56 -5.20 11.98 7.54
N ALA A 57 -5.45 11.97 6.23
CA ALA A 57 -4.94 12.97 5.31
C ALA A 57 -5.71 14.29 5.38
N PHE A 58 -7.03 14.23 5.49
CA PHE A 58 -7.89 15.41 5.67
C PHE A 58 -7.58 16.12 7.00
N GLU A 59 -7.48 15.36 8.10
CA GLU A 59 -7.17 15.90 9.43
C GLU A 59 -5.79 16.55 9.48
N HIS A 60 -4.77 15.88 8.96
CA HIS A 60 -3.40 16.39 9.05
C HIS A 60 -3.12 17.55 8.10
N LEU A 61 -3.59 17.45 6.85
CA LEU A 61 -3.29 18.47 5.84
C LEU A 61 -4.27 19.62 5.90
N GLY A 62 -5.56 19.35 6.07
CA GLY A 62 -6.63 20.35 6.06
C GLY A 62 -6.65 21.16 4.77
N LEU A 63 -6.33 20.57 3.62
CA LEU A 63 -6.25 21.28 2.34
C LEU A 63 -7.57 21.25 1.55
N LEU A 64 -8.39 20.22 1.75
CA LEU A 64 -9.68 20.05 1.08
C LEU A 64 -10.82 20.13 2.09
N ILE A 65 -12.00 20.55 1.64
CA ILE A 65 -13.20 20.54 2.50
C ILE A 65 -13.70 19.10 2.71
N PRO A 66 -14.18 18.71 3.91
CA PRO A 66 -14.52 17.32 4.23
C PRO A 66 -15.57 16.67 3.30
N SER A 67 -16.47 17.45 2.71
CA SER A 67 -17.49 16.95 1.77
C SER A 67 -16.91 16.33 0.49
N VAL A 68 -15.62 16.52 0.22
CA VAL A 68 -14.93 16.02 -0.98
C VAL A 68 -14.39 14.60 -0.77
N LYS A 69 -14.42 14.06 0.45
CA LYS A 69 -13.94 12.71 0.77
C LYS A 69 -14.37 11.63 -0.24
N PRO A 70 -15.65 11.53 -0.66
CA PRO A 70 -16.07 10.52 -1.64
C PRO A 70 -15.36 10.64 -3.00
N SER A 71 -15.02 11.87 -3.42
CA SER A 71 -14.28 12.11 -4.66
C SER A 71 -12.82 11.66 -4.54
N ILE A 72 -12.22 11.80 -3.36
CA ILE A 72 -10.86 11.32 -3.08
C ILE A 72 -10.83 9.79 -2.99
N GLU A 73 -11.83 9.17 -2.37
CA GLU A 73 -12.01 7.72 -2.35
C GLU A 73 -12.10 7.14 -3.77
N ALA A 74 -12.88 7.76 -4.66
CA ALA A 74 -12.95 7.32 -6.05
C ALA A 74 -11.59 7.49 -6.78
N ALA A 75 -10.85 8.55 -6.48
CA ALA A 75 -9.58 8.87 -7.13
C ALA A 75 -8.40 8.00 -6.65
N ILE A 76 -8.38 7.57 -5.38
CA ILE A 76 -7.23 6.89 -4.79
C ILE A 76 -6.91 5.55 -5.49
N TYR A 77 -7.93 4.84 -5.97
CA TYR A 77 -7.74 3.56 -6.66
C TYR A 77 -6.98 3.70 -7.99
N ARG A 78 -7.05 4.87 -8.63
CA ARG A 78 -6.30 5.17 -9.86
C ARG A 78 -4.83 5.50 -9.59
N CYS A 79 -4.47 5.89 -8.36
CA CYS A 79 -3.14 6.36 -8.04
C CYS A 79 -2.06 5.29 -8.24
N MET A 80 -2.37 4.01 -8.01
CA MET A 80 -1.42 2.92 -8.27
C MET A 80 -1.07 2.76 -9.75
N ALA A 81 -2.02 3.00 -10.64
CA ALA A 81 -1.84 2.81 -12.08
C ALA A 81 -1.26 4.07 -12.76
N GLU A 82 -1.72 5.25 -12.36
CA GLU A 82 -1.42 6.51 -13.04
C GLU A 82 -0.43 7.41 -12.28
N GLY A 83 -0.29 7.20 -10.97
CA GLY A 83 0.43 8.08 -10.06
C GLY A 83 -0.42 9.26 -9.57
N PHE A 84 -0.29 9.61 -8.30
CA PHE A 84 -1.07 10.66 -7.63
C PHE A 84 -1.00 12.04 -8.31
N LYS A 85 0.15 12.41 -8.91
CA LYS A 85 0.29 13.67 -9.67
C LYS A 85 -0.58 13.69 -10.93
N ALA A 86 -0.63 12.57 -11.65
CA ALA A 86 -1.43 12.45 -12.87
C ALA A 86 -2.93 12.45 -12.55
N VAL A 87 -3.34 11.72 -11.52
CA VAL A 87 -4.73 11.69 -11.05
C VAL A 87 -5.19 13.08 -10.60
N ALA A 88 -4.40 13.79 -9.79
CA ALA A 88 -4.72 15.15 -9.35
C ALA A 88 -4.78 16.14 -10.53
N LEU A 89 -3.88 16.01 -11.52
CA LEU A 89 -3.92 16.84 -12.72
C LEU A 89 -5.15 16.55 -13.59
N SER A 90 -5.50 15.28 -13.75
CA SER A 90 -6.70 14.84 -14.47
C SER A 90 -7.95 15.43 -13.82
N HIS A 91 -8.05 15.37 -12.49
CA HIS A 91 -9.14 15.99 -11.73
C HIS A 91 -9.26 17.50 -11.97
N ARG A 92 -8.14 18.23 -11.95
CA ARG A 92 -8.14 19.68 -12.24
C ARG A 92 -8.50 20.03 -13.68
N LYS A 93 -8.28 19.12 -14.62
CA LYS A 93 -8.67 19.30 -16.03
C LYS A 93 -10.15 18.99 -16.26
N ASP A 94 -10.79 18.26 -15.35
CA ASP A 94 -12.16 17.81 -15.50
C ASP A 94 -13.17 18.94 -15.23
N GLY A 95 -14.04 19.20 -16.21
CA GLY A 95 -15.08 20.22 -16.16
C GLY A 95 -14.65 21.64 -16.57
N GLU A 96 -15.55 22.60 -16.31
CA GLU A 96 -15.37 24.00 -16.68
C GLU A 96 -14.13 24.60 -16.01
N GLN A 97 -13.24 25.19 -16.81
CA GLN A 97 -11.99 25.79 -16.32
C GLN A 97 -12.21 27.20 -15.79
N LEU A 98 -11.44 27.57 -14.76
CA LEU A 98 -11.37 28.96 -14.30
C LEU A 98 -10.90 29.90 -15.41
N SER A 99 -11.44 31.12 -15.43
CA SER A 99 -10.98 32.22 -16.27
C SER A 99 -9.57 32.68 -15.86
N LYS A 100 -8.96 33.58 -16.65
CA LYS A 100 -7.64 34.13 -16.32
C LYS A 100 -7.70 34.97 -15.05
N GLU A 101 -8.77 35.73 -14.89
CA GLU A 101 -9.04 36.60 -13.75
C GLU A 101 -9.26 35.79 -12.47
N GLU A 102 -10.05 34.71 -12.56
CA GLU A 102 -10.26 33.77 -11.46
C GLU A 102 -8.94 33.09 -11.06
N LYS A 103 -8.16 32.57 -12.02
CA LYS A 103 -6.84 31.98 -11.73
C LYS A 103 -5.91 32.97 -11.04
N LYS A 104 -5.90 34.23 -11.49
CA LYS A 104 -5.10 35.30 -10.87
C LYS A 104 -5.52 35.53 -9.41
N ALA A 105 -6.82 35.49 -9.10
CA ALA A 105 -7.32 35.62 -7.73
C ALA A 105 -6.85 34.48 -6.81
N PHE A 106 -6.68 33.27 -7.34
CA PHE A 106 -6.10 32.12 -6.62
C PHE A 106 -4.55 32.10 -6.62
N GLY A 107 -3.87 33.11 -7.18
CA GLY A 107 -2.41 33.08 -7.34
C GLY A 107 -1.91 32.01 -8.31
N ILE A 108 -2.79 31.50 -9.17
CA ILE A 108 -2.49 30.46 -10.16
C ILE A 108 -2.02 31.11 -11.46
N ARG A 109 -0.92 30.59 -12.02
CA ARG A 109 -0.44 30.99 -13.36
C ARG A 109 -1.50 30.74 -14.43
N SER A 110 -1.60 31.64 -15.41
CA SER A 110 -2.65 31.62 -16.45
C SER A 110 -2.74 30.30 -17.24
N ASN A 111 -1.62 29.63 -17.47
CA ASN A 111 -1.52 28.37 -18.22
C ASN A 111 -1.71 27.10 -17.36
N ALA A 112 -1.89 27.22 -16.04
CA ALA A 112 -2.18 26.04 -15.22
C ALA A 112 -3.65 25.60 -15.37
N PHE A 113 -3.88 24.30 -15.24
CA PHE A 113 -5.22 23.71 -15.25
C PHE A 113 -5.84 23.78 -13.86
N MET A 114 -7.07 24.29 -13.80
CA MET A 114 -7.89 24.35 -12.60
C MET A 114 -9.36 24.50 -13.01
N SER A 115 -10.16 23.47 -12.74
CA SER A 115 -11.60 23.53 -12.94
C SER A 115 -12.29 24.25 -11.79
N LYS A 116 -13.47 24.82 -12.06
CA LYS A 116 -14.35 25.41 -11.03
C LYS A 116 -14.67 24.40 -9.94
N ARG A 117 -14.90 23.13 -10.32
CA ARG A 117 -15.09 22.02 -9.39
C ARG A 117 -13.88 21.88 -8.47
N ALA A 118 -12.69 21.64 -9.01
CA ALA A 118 -11.48 21.46 -8.19
C ALA A 118 -11.18 22.68 -7.32
N ALA A 119 -11.47 23.89 -7.78
CA ALA A 119 -11.32 25.12 -6.99
C ALA A 119 -12.31 25.18 -5.81
N SER A 120 -13.57 24.78 -6.02
CA SER A 120 -14.61 24.76 -4.98
C SER A 120 -14.38 23.72 -3.87
N GLU A 121 -13.52 22.74 -4.13
CA GLU A 121 -13.17 21.67 -3.19
C GLU A 121 -12.07 22.09 -2.20
N LEU A 122 -11.42 23.24 -2.43
CA LEU A 122 -10.35 23.75 -1.59
C LEU A 122 -10.90 24.33 -0.28
N SER A 123 -10.25 23.98 0.82
CA SER A 123 -10.40 24.73 2.09
C SER A 123 -9.66 26.07 2.01
N GLU A 124 -9.82 26.93 3.02
CA GLU A 124 -9.04 28.16 3.17
C GLU A 124 -7.52 27.89 3.06
N LYS A 125 -6.99 26.90 3.80
CA LYS A 125 -5.57 26.51 3.70
C LYS A 125 -5.21 25.94 2.33
N GLY A 126 -6.14 25.23 1.70
CA GLY A 126 -6.02 24.73 0.33
C GLY A 126 -5.87 25.83 -0.71
N THR A 127 -6.56 26.97 -0.53
CA THR A 127 -6.48 28.11 -1.47
C THR A 127 -5.08 28.73 -1.53
N LEU A 128 -4.27 28.56 -0.49
CA LEU A 128 -2.86 29.00 -0.48
C LEU A 128 -1.96 28.09 -1.33
N LYS A 129 -2.40 26.85 -1.58
CA LYS A 129 -1.67 25.83 -2.36
C LYS A 129 -2.61 25.10 -3.33
N PRO A 130 -3.27 25.83 -4.24
CA PRO A 130 -4.40 25.29 -5.00
C PRO A 130 -3.95 24.21 -6.00
N LEU A 131 -2.75 24.34 -6.55
CA LEU A 131 -2.16 23.31 -7.42
C LEU A 131 -1.58 22.12 -6.66
N GLU A 132 -1.57 22.16 -5.32
CA GLU A 132 -0.99 21.10 -4.49
C GLU A 132 -2.02 20.29 -3.72
N ALA A 133 -3.13 20.92 -3.32
CA ALA A 133 -4.11 20.37 -2.39
C ALA A 133 -4.53 18.93 -2.67
N HIS A 134 -5.05 18.65 -3.88
CA HIS A 134 -5.47 17.30 -4.26
C HIS A 134 -4.31 16.31 -4.33
N TYR A 135 -3.16 16.70 -4.87
CA TYR A 135 -2.03 15.77 -4.99
C TYR A 135 -1.47 15.42 -3.61
N LEU A 136 -1.33 16.40 -2.70
CA LEU A 136 -0.78 16.18 -1.37
C LEU A 136 -1.70 15.26 -0.56
N THR A 137 -3.01 15.47 -0.68
CA THR A 137 -4.02 14.62 0.00
C THR A 137 -3.97 13.19 -0.52
N LEU A 138 -3.98 13.00 -1.85
CA LEU A 138 -3.85 11.68 -2.46
C LEU A 138 -2.52 11.01 -2.10
N TRP A 139 -1.42 11.76 -2.16
CA TRP A 139 -0.08 11.25 -1.89
C TRP A 139 0.06 10.75 -0.45
N ARG A 140 -0.44 11.52 0.53
CA ARG A 140 -0.39 11.11 1.93
C ARG A 140 -1.23 9.85 2.20
N ALA A 141 -2.45 9.79 1.66
CA ALA A 141 -3.32 8.64 1.82
C ALA A 141 -2.73 7.39 1.14
N ASP A 142 -2.24 7.51 -0.09
CA ASP A 142 -1.67 6.41 -0.88
C ASP A 142 -0.46 5.79 -0.18
N PHE A 143 0.44 6.60 0.39
CA PHE A 143 1.59 6.09 1.13
C PHE A 143 1.20 5.33 2.41
N THR A 144 0.13 5.75 3.09
CA THR A 144 -0.41 5.00 4.24
C THR A 144 -1.01 3.67 3.80
N ILE A 145 -1.74 3.66 2.68
CA ILE A 145 -2.32 2.44 2.11
C ILE A 145 -1.21 1.47 1.65
N ASP A 146 -0.15 1.95 0.99
CA ASP A 146 0.99 1.09 0.62
C ASP A 146 1.66 0.50 1.86
N ARG A 147 1.96 1.32 2.90
CA ARG A 147 2.52 0.81 4.16
C ARG A 147 1.64 -0.29 4.78
N ALA A 148 0.33 -0.11 4.79
CA ALA A 148 -0.60 -1.13 5.29
C ALA A 148 -0.54 -2.43 4.49
N LYS A 149 -0.48 -2.37 3.16
CA LYS A 149 -0.30 -3.56 2.30
C LYS A 149 1.00 -4.30 2.60
N ARG A 150 2.07 -3.57 2.88
CA ARG A 150 3.38 -4.14 3.24
C ARG A 150 3.32 -4.81 4.61
N ILE A 151 2.69 -4.17 5.59
CA ILE A 151 2.44 -4.78 6.91
C ILE A 151 1.62 -6.07 6.76
N LEU A 152 0.53 -6.05 6.00
CA LEU A 152 -0.29 -7.24 5.73
C LEU A 152 0.52 -8.37 5.12
N THR A 153 1.32 -8.05 4.09
CA THR A 153 2.20 -9.01 3.43
C THR A 153 3.16 -9.67 4.44
N ALA A 154 3.87 -8.86 5.25
CA ALA A 154 4.79 -9.40 6.25
C ALA A 154 4.07 -10.21 7.34
N SER A 155 2.91 -9.74 7.83
CA SER A 155 2.15 -10.42 8.88
C SER A 155 1.61 -11.79 8.47
N GLY A 156 1.53 -12.07 7.17
CA GLY A 156 1.16 -13.38 6.62
C GLY A 156 2.26 -14.44 6.73
N HIS A 157 3.45 -14.09 7.23
CA HIS A 157 4.59 -14.99 7.39
C HIS A 157 5.04 -15.08 8.85
N GLU A 158 5.31 -16.29 9.34
CA GLU A 158 5.76 -16.55 10.73
C GLU A 158 6.99 -15.72 11.12
N PHE A 159 7.95 -15.58 10.19
CA PHE A 159 9.18 -14.80 10.36
C PHE A 159 9.14 -13.51 9.54
N GLY A 160 7.95 -12.97 9.28
CA GLY A 160 7.79 -11.72 8.55
C GLY A 160 8.30 -10.51 9.34
N ARG A 161 9.00 -9.61 8.65
CA ARG A 161 9.51 -8.36 9.21
C ARG A 161 9.31 -7.21 8.23
N ILE A 162 9.24 -5.99 8.77
CA ILE A 162 9.17 -4.77 7.99
C ILE A 162 10.49 -4.03 8.12
N SER A 163 11.17 -3.80 7.01
CA SER A 163 12.28 -2.84 6.95
C SER A 163 11.72 -1.45 6.68
N GLN A 164 12.16 -0.47 7.44
CA GLN A 164 11.79 0.93 7.26
C GLN A 164 12.81 1.62 6.36
N LEU A 165 12.46 1.82 5.09
CA LEU A 165 13.32 2.44 4.08
C LEU A 165 12.56 3.59 3.41
N GLY A 166 13.22 4.72 3.19
CA GLY A 166 12.56 5.89 2.62
C GLY A 166 13.39 6.62 1.57
N ALA A 167 12.71 7.37 0.71
CA ALA A 167 13.35 8.21 -0.30
C ALA A 167 14.05 9.46 0.30
N HIS A 168 13.69 9.82 1.54
CA HIS A 168 14.25 10.96 2.25
C HIS A 168 14.27 10.70 3.75
N ARG A 169 15.43 10.97 4.36
CA ARG A 169 15.65 10.94 5.82
C ARG A 169 15.34 12.30 6.45
N ASP A 170 15.51 13.36 5.67
CA ASP A 170 15.53 14.73 6.16
C ASP A 170 14.13 15.29 6.44
N GLY A 171 14.07 16.19 7.41
CA GLY A 171 12.86 16.93 7.75
C GLY A 171 11.90 16.21 8.70
N CYS A 172 12.17 14.97 9.14
CA CYS A 172 11.36 14.29 10.15
C CYS A 172 12.23 13.46 11.09
N ALA A 173 12.18 13.75 12.40
CA ALA A 173 12.97 13.04 13.42
C ALA A 173 12.69 11.53 13.41
N PHE A 174 11.41 11.15 13.36
CA PHE A 174 11.02 9.74 13.24
C PHE A 174 11.64 9.05 12.02
N CYS A 175 11.64 9.71 10.85
CA CYS A 175 12.23 9.13 9.65
C CYS A 175 13.74 8.98 9.78
N THR A 176 14.42 9.91 10.45
CA THR A 176 15.87 9.84 10.67
C THR A 176 16.22 8.71 11.64
N GLU A 177 15.52 8.61 12.76
CA GLU A 177 15.79 7.65 13.84
C GLU A 177 15.50 6.21 13.43
N ASN A 178 14.46 5.98 12.63
CA ASN A 178 14.00 4.65 12.28
C ASN A 178 14.47 4.18 10.89
N TYR A 179 15.29 4.96 10.19
CA TYR A 179 15.79 4.55 8.87
C TYR A 179 16.65 3.29 8.95
N ASP A 180 16.41 2.34 8.05
CA ASP A 180 17.09 1.04 7.99
C ASP A 180 16.89 0.16 9.25
N SER A 181 15.86 0.48 10.04
CA SER A 181 15.44 -0.34 11.17
C SER A 181 14.44 -1.42 10.74
N TYR A 182 14.31 -2.43 11.59
CA TYR A 182 13.28 -3.46 11.46
C TYR A 182 12.21 -3.28 12.53
N ILE A 183 10.95 -3.46 12.13
CA ILE A 183 9.80 -3.47 13.04
C ILE A 183 8.98 -4.74 12.84
N ASP A 184 8.44 -5.25 13.95
CA ASP A 184 7.49 -6.35 13.93
C ASP A 184 6.19 -5.90 13.25
N PRO A 185 5.69 -6.61 12.22
CA PRO A 185 4.49 -6.23 11.48
C PRO A 185 3.25 -6.05 12.37
N PHE A 186 3.14 -6.76 13.50
CA PHE A 186 2.00 -6.63 14.40
C PHE A 186 2.09 -5.41 15.35
N THR A 187 3.24 -4.75 15.39
CA THR A 187 3.44 -3.49 16.14
C THR A 187 3.57 -2.28 15.22
N ALA A 188 3.79 -2.50 13.93
CA ALA A 188 3.92 -1.44 12.94
C ALA A 188 2.59 -0.72 12.71
N SER A 189 2.64 0.61 12.60
CA SER A 189 1.50 1.43 12.19
C SER A 189 1.68 1.86 10.73
N PRO A 190 0.64 1.77 9.87
CA PRO A 190 0.73 2.30 8.52
C PRO A 190 0.67 3.83 8.48
N PHE A 191 0.24 4.48 9.56
CA PHE A 191 0.09 5.93 9.64
C PHE A 191 1.43 6.60 9.95
N PRO A 192 1.72 7.76 9.33
CA PRO A 192 2.80 8.62 9.79
C PRO A 192 2.65 8.99 11.27
N PRO A 193 3.75 9.30 11.99
CA PRO A 193 3.62 9.89 13.32
C PRO A 193 2.83 11.21 13.21
N ALA A 194 2.05 11.53 14.24
CA ALA A 194 1.14 12.66 14.24
C ALA A 194 1.90 13.99 14.03
N GLU A 195 3.12 14.07 14.55
CA GLU A 195 4.02 15.22 14.50
C GLU A 195 4.86 15.27 13.23
N CYS A 196 4.65 14.37 12.26
CA CYS A 196 5.38 14.40 10.99
C CYS A 196 5.15 15.74 10.28
N PRO A 197 6.17 16.58 10.09
CA PRO A 197 5.97 17.90 9.48
C PRO A 197 5.80 17.82 7.95
N ASN A 198 6.10 16.65 7.37
CA ASN A 198 6.00 16.42 5.94
C ASN A 198 4.56 16.14 5.54
N ALA A 199 4.13 16.78 4.45
CA ALA A 199 2.80 16.56 3.91
C ALA A 199 2.54 15.09 3.55
N ALA A 200 3.56 14.38 3.06
CA ALA A 200 3.58 12.92 2.97
C ALA A 200 4.86 12.38 3.64
N CYS A 201 4.71 11.43 4.56
CA CYS A 201 5.85 10.72 5.14
C CYS A 201 6.39 9.73 4.11
N GLY A 202 7.61 9.95 3.58
CA GLY A 202 8.21 8.98 2.66
C GLY A 202 9.12 7.96 3.33
N MET A 203 8.91 7.68 4.61
CA MET A 203 9.29 6.39 5.16
C MET A 203 8.35 5.34 4.56
N MET A 204 8.90 4.43 3.77
CA MET A 204 8.19 3.31 3.15
C MET A 204 8.54 2.01 3.87
N TYR A 205 7.70 1.01 3.67
CA TYR A 205 7.87 -0.30 4.29
C TYR A 205 8.22 -1.34 3.25
N HIS A 206 9.26 -2.11 3.53
CA HIS A 206 9.63 -3.27 2.73
C HIS A 206 9.34 -4.54 3.55
N ALA A 207 8.37 -5.32 3.08
CA ALA A 207 8.08 -6.62 3.65
C ALA A 207 9.20 -7.60 3.28
N SER A 208 9.73 -8.31 4.27
CA SER A 208 10.71 -9.37 4.06
C SER A 208 10.50 -10.51 5.05
N VAL A 209 11.13 -11.65 4.80
CA VAL A 209 11.17 -12.80 5.71
C VAL A 209 12.56 -12.89 6.32
N ASP A 210 12.65 -13.10 7.63
CA ASP A 210 13.90 -13.41 8.31
C ASP A 210 14.30 -14.87 8.07
N TRP A 211 15.03 -15.11 6.98
CA TRP A 211 15.51 -16.44 6.63
C TRP A 211 16.52 -17.02 7.63
N VAL A 212 17.19 -16.18 8.42
CA VAL A 212 18.10 -16.66 9.48
C VAL A 212 17.29 -17.26 10.62
N ALA A 213 16.20 -16.61 11.03
CA ALA A 213 15.28 -17.14 12.02
C ALA A 213 14.59 -18.43 11.53
N VAL A 214 14.16 -18.46 10.25
CA VAL A 214 13.60 -19.68 9.61
C VAL A 214 14.58 -20.84 9.67
N HIS A 215 15.87 -20.61 9.40
CA HIS A 215 16.86 -21.69 9.42
C HIS A 215 17.07 -22.22 10.83
N LYS A 216 17.18 -21.31 11.82
CA LYS A 216 17.36 -21.66 13.24
C LYS A 216 16.17 -22.41 13.84
N SER A 217 14.94 -22.19 13.36
CA SER A 217 13.77 -22.91 13.88
C SER A 217 13.61 -24.33 13.34
N ARG A 218 14.36 -24.69 12.30
CA ARG A 218 14.32 -26.00 11.63
C ARG A 218 15.49 -26.92 12.00
N CYS A 219 16.49 -26.40 12.70
CA CYS A 219 17.64 -27.15 13.20
C CYS A 219 17.49 -27.36 14.71
#